data_AF-A0A6A7LQM5-F1
#
_entry.id   AF-A0A6A7LQM5-F1
#
_cell.length_a   1.000
_cell.length_b   1.000
_cell.length_c   1.000
_cell.angle_alpha   90.00
_cell.angle_beta   90.00
_cell.angle_gamma   90.00
#
_symmetry.space_group_name_H-M   'P 1'
#
loop_
_entity.id
_entity.type
_entity.pdbx_description
1 polymer ?
#
loop_
_entity_poly.entity_id
_entity_poly.type
_entity_poly.pdbx_seq_one_letter_code
_entity_poly.pdbx_strand_id
1 'polypeptide(L)'
;MEGAPDDAILLVASMRGAILITHNERDFRLLYGAWQRWPREWGTNPAPQHAGILLMKQEPAPILASAILDLLKDRASFTNAMYQWTLANGWR
;
A
#
# COMPACT_ATOMS: atom_id res chain seq x y z
N MET A 1 -5.20 -16.54 18.25
CA MET A 1 -4.00 -16.16 17.47
C MET A 1 -4.16 -14.70 17.14
N GLU A 2 -3.34 -13.84 17.73
CA GLU A 2 -3.23 -12.44 17.30
C GLU A 2 -2.51 -12.42 15.95
N GLY A 3 -3.04 -11.65 15.00
CA GLY A 3 -2.35 -11.39 13.73
C GLY A 3 -1.11 -10.51 13.95
N ALA A 4 -0.26 -10.40 12.93
CA ALA A 4 0.84 -9.42 12.98
C ALA A 4 0.28 -7.98 13.00
N PRO A 5 0.90 -7.05 13.73
CA PRO A 5 0.55 -5.63 13.69
C PRO A 5 0.69 -5.03 12.27
N ASP A 6 -0.12 -4.02 11.94
CA ASP A 6 -0.13 -3.41 10.61
C ASP A 6 1.22 -2.79 10.22
N ASP A 7 1.92 -2.19 11.19
CA ASP A 7 3.26 -1.64 11.01
C ASP A 7 4.29 -2.74 10.70
N ALA A 8 4.18 -3.89 11.36
CA ALA A 8 5.04 -5.04 11.10
C ALA A 8 4.77 -5.64 9.70
N ILE A 9 3.51 -5.68 9.26
CA ILE A 9 3.14 -6.11 7.90
C ILE A 9 3.74 -5.16 6.86
N LEU A 10 3.62 -3.84 7.06
CA LEU A 10 4.19 -2.84 6.16
C LEU A 10 5.72 -2.95 6.09
N LEU A 11 6.38 -3.16 7.24
CA LEU A 11 7.83 -3.32 7.32
C LEU A 11 8.29 -4.54 6.51
N VAL A 12 7.65 -5.70 6.70
CA VAL A 12 7.99 -6.93 5.97
C VAL A 12 7.78 -6.77 4.46
N ALA A 13 6.67 -6.15 4.04
CA ALA A 13 6.41 -5.90 2.62
C ALA A 13 7.49 -4.98 2.02
N SER A 14 7.86 -3.93 2.74
CA SER A 14 8.90 -2.98 2.32
C SER A 14 10.27 -3.63 2.19
N MET A 15 10.67 -4.46 3.18
CA MET A 15 11.93 -5.22 3.13
C MET A 15 12.01 -6.20 1.95
N ARG A 16 10.86 -6.70 1.49
CA ARG A 16 10.77 -7.64 0.37
C ARG A 16 10.60 -6.96 -0.99
N GLY A 17 10.46 -5.63 -1.02
CA GLY A 17 10.09 -4.91 -2.24
C GLY A 17 8.71 -5.32 -2.78
N ALA A 18 7.80 -5.75 -1.92
CA ALA A 18 6.47 -6.23 -2.29
C ALA A 18 5.42 -5.11 -2.17
N ILE A 19 4.50 -5.05 -3.14
CA ILE A 19 3.30 -4.21 -3.04
C ILE A 19 2.37 -4.84 -2.01
N LEU A 20 1.97 -4.08 -1.00
CA LEU A 20 1.03 -4.53 0.02
C LEU A 20 -0.41 -4.31 -0.44
N ILE A 21 -1.25 -5.34 -0.36
CA ILE A 21 -2.69 -5.25 -0.66
C ILE A 21 -3.46 -5.46 0.64
N THR A 22 -4.36 -4.55 0.97
CA THR A 22 -5.12 -4.59 2.23
C THR A 22 -6.49 -3.94 2.11
N HIS A 23 -7.43 -4.37 2.95
CA HIS A 23 -8.74 -3.73 3.14
C HIS A 23 -8.76 -2.82 4.38
N ASN A 24 -7.70 -2.82 5.20
CA ASN A 24 -7.58 -1.94 6.35
C ASN A 24 -7.17 -0.52 5.92
N GLU A 25 -8.13 0.25 5.42
CA GLU A 25 -7.89 1.60 4.92
C GLU A 25 -7.39 2.56 6.00
N ARG A 26 -7.97 2.50 7.20
CA ARG A 26 -7.72 3.50 8.25
C ARG A 26 -6.26 3.47 8.70
N ASP A 27 -5.77 2.30 9.07
CA ASP A 27 -4.46 2.19 9.70
C ASP A 27 -3.34 2.34 8.66
N PHE A 28 -3.54 1.85 7.45
CA PHE A 28 -2.54 2.02 6.38
C PHE A 28 -2.48 3.45 5.83
N ARG A 29 -3.56 4.23 5.89
CA ARG A 29 -3.47 5.68 5.62
C ARG A 29 -2.65 6.41 6.69
N LEU A 30 -2.84 6.04 7.97
CA LEU A 30 -2.06 6.59 9.07
C LEU A 30 -0.57 6.26 8.90
N LEU A 31 -0.26 4.99 8.67
CA LEU A 31 1.11 4.50 8.47
C LEU A 31 1.76 5.12 7.24
N TYR A 32 1.04 5.22 6.11
CA TYR A 32 1.54 5.90 4.92
C TYR A 32 1.90 7.37 5.19
N GLY A 33 1.02 8.10 5.88
CA GLY A 33 1.30 9.49 6.27
C GLY A 33 2.49 9.63 7.21
N ALA A 34 2.65 8.70 8.15
CA ALA A 34 3.83 8.63 9.03
C ALA A 34 5.11 8.35 8.23
N TRP A 35 5.07 7.35 7.34
CA TRP A 35 6.20 6.96 6.48
C TRP A 35 6.70 8.10 5.60
N GLN A 36 5.81 8.95 5.09
CA GLN A 36 6.20 10.11 4.29
C GLN A 36 6.79 11.27 5.13
N ARG A 37 6.30 11.47 6.35
CA ARG A 37 6.67 12.63 7.19
C ARG A 37 7.88 12.37 8.06
N TRP A 38 7.92 11.23 8.76
CA TRP A 38 8.90 10.97 9.81
C TRP A 38 10.36 10.93 9.32
N PRO A 39 10.69 10.32 8.16
CA PRO A 39 12.07 10.33 7.68
C PRO A 39 12.66 11.73 7.59
N ARG A 40 11.85 12.72 7.17
CA ARG A 40 12.26 14.12 7.12
C ARG A 40 12.49 14.69 8.51
N GLU A 41 11.52 14.54 9.41
CA GLU A 41 11.59 15.10 10.77
C GLU A 41 12.68 14.46 11.62
N TRP A 42 13.09 13.23 11.29
CA TRP A 42 14.17 12.50 11.97
C TRP A 42 15.52 12.56 11.25
N GLY A 43 15.63 13.30 10.15
CA GLY A 43 16.88 13.44 9.39
C GLY A 43 17.37 12.15 8.73
N THR A 44 16.47 11.22 8.41
CA THR A 44 16.81 9.97 7.71
C THR A 44 17.00 10.23 6.22
N ASN A 45 18.22 10.03 5.71
CA ASN A 45 18.56 10.23 4.30
C ASN A 45 19.43 9.06 3.76
N PRO A 46 19.03 8.36 2.68
CA PRO A 46 17.77 8.52 1.95
C PRO A 46 16.56 8.09 2.79
N ALA A 47 15.41 8.71 2.54
CA ALA A 47 14.16 8.27 3.14
C ALA A 47 13.85 6.82 2.73
N PRO A 48 13.44 5.95 3.67
CA PRO A 48 13.10 4.57 3.37
C PRO A 48 11.95 4.49 2.36
N GLN A 49 12.04 3.51 1.45
CA GLN A 49 11.04 3.30 0.40
C GLN A 49 10.21 2.05 0.65
N HIS A 50 8.95 2.06 0.24
CA HIS A 50 8.10 0.88 0.12
C HIS A 50 7.68 0.69 -1.35
N ALA A 51 7.42 -0.55 -1.75
CA ALA A 51 7.09 -0.85 -3.15
C ALA A 51 5.65 -0.47 -3.55
N GLY A 52 4.78 -0.18 -2.60
CA GLY A 52 3.44 0.37 -2.84
C GLY A 52 2.41 -0.18 -1.87
N ILE A 53 1.28 0.52 -1.72
CA ILE A 53 0.15 0.09 -0.90
C ILE A 53 -1.13 0.19 -1.75
N LEU A 54 -1.88 -0.91 -1.87
CA LEU A 54 -3.16 -0.97 -2.54
C LEU A 54 -4.26 -1.19 -1.51
N LEU A 55 -5.15 -0.22 -1.38
CA LEU A 55 -6.33 -0.26 -0.54
C LEU A 55 -7.51 -0.75 -1.36
N MET A 56 -8.00 -1.95 -1.06
CA MET A 56 -9.11 -2.57 -1.77
C MET A 56 -10.14 -3.10 -0.77
N LYS A 57 -11.42 -2.77 -0.96
CA LYS A 57 -12.49 -3.45 -0.23
C LYS A 57 -12.54 -4.92 -0.62
N GLN A 58 -13.05 -5.76 0.28
CA GLN A 58 -13.25 -7.17 -0.01
C GLN A 58 -14.30 -7.30 -1.11
N GLU A 59 -13.90 -7.90 -2.23
CA GLU A 59 -14.75 -8.21 -3.37
C GLU A 59 -14.42 -9.63 -3.87
N PRO A 60 -15.25 -10.24 -4.73
CA PRO A 60 -14.93 -11.49 -5.38
C PRO A 60 -13.54 -11.48 -6.03
N ALA A 61 -12.77 -12.56 -5.84
CA ALA A 61 -11.40 -12.68 -6.32
C ALA A 61 -11.22 -12.35 -7.82
N PRO A 62 -12.11 -12.73 -8.75
CA PRO A 62 -11.98 -12.34 -10.16
C PRO A 62 -12.01 -10.83 -10.39
N ILE A 63 -12.82 -10.10 -9.60
CA ILE A 63 -12.93 -8.64 -9.69
C ILE A 63 -11.65 -7.98 -9.18
N LEU A 64 -11.16 -8.42 -8.02
CA LEU A 64 -9.90 -7.93 -7.47
C LEU A 64 -8.72 -8.20 -8.39
N ALA A 65 -8.63 -9.41 -8.95
CA ALA A 65 -7.57 -9.80 -9.87
C ALA A 65 -7.58 -8.93 -11.13
N SER A 66 -8.76 -8.69 -11.73
CA SER A 66 -8.88 -7.81 -12.89
C SER A 66 -8.42 -6.39 -12.57
N ALA A 67 -8.90 -5.82 -11.46
CA ALA A 67 -8.54 -4.47 -11.04
C ALA A 67 -7.03 -4.31 -10.82
N ILE A 68 -6.38 -5.30 -10.19
CA ILE A 68 -4.92 -5.29 -9.97
C ILE A 68 -4.18 -5.37 -11.32
N LEU A 69 -4.58 -6.28 -12.21
CA LEU A 69 -3.95 -6.44 -13.51
C LEU A 69 -4.06 -5.18 -14.38
N ASP A 70 -5.20 -4.49 -14.31
CA ASP A 70 -5.41 -3.24 -15.04
C ASP A 70 -4.52 -2.11 -14.49
N LEU A 71 -4.37 -2.01 -13.16
CA LEU A 71 -3.46 -1.04 -12.55
C LEU A 71 -2.00 -1.29 -12.92
N LEU A 72 -1.56 -2.56 -12.92
CA LEU A 72 -0.19 -2.94 -13.28
C LEU A 72 0.16 -2.59 -14.73
N LYS A 73 -0.83 -2.54 -15.63
CA LYS A 73 -0.63 -2.11 -17.02
C LYS A 73 -0.54 -0.59 -17.16
N ASP A 74 -1.27 0.16 -16.32
CA ASP A 74 -1.42 1.62 -16.41
C ASP A 74 -0.33 2.40 -15.64
N ARG A 75 0.46 1.74 -14.80
CA ARG A 75 1.46 2.39 -13.93
C ARG A 75 2.86 1.82 -14.13
N ALA A 76 3.80 2.71 -14.37
CA ALA A 76 5.22 2.36 -14.51
C ALA A 76 5.94 2.16 -13.17
N SER A 77 5.41 2.73 -12.07
CA SER A 77 5.99 2.60 -10.73
C SER A 77 4.93 2.76 -9.64
N PHE A 78 5.17 2.07 -8.52
CA PHE A 78 4.36 2.09 -7.30
C PHE A 78 5.16 2.54 -6.08
N THR A 79 6.45 2.83 -6.26
CA THR A 79 7.36 3.17 -5.17
C THR A 79 6.83 4.37 -4.39
N ASN A 80 6.66 4.19 -3.07
CA ASN A 80 6.13 5.19 -2.16
C ASN A 80 4.73 5.72 -2.53
N ALA A 81 3.96 4.98 -3.32
CA ALA A 81 2.61 5.32 -3.70
C ALA A 81 1.59 4.48 -2.93
N MET A 82 0.45 5.10 -2.65
CA MET A 82 -0.74 4.45 -2.12
C MET A 82 -1.89 4.69 -3.07
N TYR A 83 -2.56 3.62 -3.49
CA TYR A 83 -3.74 3.68 -4.35
C TYR A 83 -4.94 3.08 -3.64
N GLN A 84 -6.11 3.65 -3.87
CA GLN A 84 -7.38 3.11 -3.41
C GLN A 84 -8.25 2.71 -4.59
N TRP A 85 -8.82 1.51 -4.52
CA TRP A 85 -9.78 1.04 -5.51
C TRP A 85 -11.18 0.91 -4.92
N THR A 86 -12.17 1.36 -5.68
CA THR A 86 -13.58 1.03 -5.45
C THR A 86 -14.28 0.71 -6.76
N LEU A 87 -15.35 -0.08 -6.70
CA LEU A 87 -16.20 -0.37 -7.87
C LEU A 87 -16.74 0.89 -8.54
N ALA A 88 -17.07 1.92 -7.77
CA ALA A 88 -17.68 3.14 -8.29
C ALA A 88 -16.68 4.06 -9.01
N ASN A 89 -15.41 4.09 -8.56
CA ASN A 89 -14.46 5.12 -8.96
C ASN A 89 -13.18 4.57 -9.61
N GLY A 90 -12.97 3.26 -9.63
CA GLY A 90 -11.71 2.66 -10.03
C GLY A 90 -10.57 3.03 -9.08
N TRP A 91 -9.34 3.04 -9.62
CA TRP A 91 -8.13 3.40 -8.87
C TRP A 91 -7.96 4.92 -8.74
N ARG A 92 -7.61 5.37 -7.53
CA ARG A 92 -7.24 6.75 -7.20
C ARG A 92 -5.97 6.79 -6.38
#